data_AF-A0AAE0LWU5-F1
#
_entry.id   AF-A0AAE0LWU5-F1
#
_cell.length_a   1.000
_cell.length_b   1.000
_cell.length_c   1.000
_cell.angle_alpha   90.00
_cell.angle_beta   90.00
_cell.angle_gamma   90.00
#
_symmetry.space_group_name_H-M   'P 1'
#
loop_
_entity.id
_entity.type
_entity.pdbx_description
1 polymer ?
#
loop_
_entity_poly.entity_id
_entity_poly.type
_entity_poly.pdbx_seq_one_letter_code
_entity_poly.pdbx_strand_id
1 'polypeptide(L)'
;MRFQAVTLALFAAAGLATPIRRDVSQAVYTLRLTSRNKALDGLYLTAASSANNQETTTLGVNTSADPSAATVKFHPVRNPDTELDELRSAAEGGGALAVVGANGLLDFAALADPEAVPAPDGTTVDWTSFRLDQEDGAVEYVGKGVEGGWVAFPVMGEEERWSVKWRDVTAWTTENYMPVQVVYELVEE
;
A
#
# COMPACT_ATOMS: atom_id res chain seq x y z
N MET A 1 5.58 51.92 34.40
CA MET A 1 4.45 50.97 34.31
C MET A 1 4.59 50.28 32.95
N ARG A 2 5.26 49.12 32.87
CA ARG A 2 4.73 47.73 32.89
C ARG A 2 3.65 47.48 31.83
N PHE A 3 3.95 46.61 30.85
CA PHE A 3 3.07 45.58 30.25
C PHE A 3 4.00 44.61 29.49
N GLN A 4 4.50 43.59 30.18
CA GLN A 4 4.01 42.20 30.22
C GLN A 4 4.25 41.42 28.92
N ALA A 5 5.30 40.60 28.97
CA ALA A 5 5.60 39.54 28.02
C ALA A 5 4.50 38.46 28.07
N VAL A 6 4.03 38.04 26.90
CA VAL A 6 3.15 36.86 26.76
C VAL A 6 4.02 35.74 26.23
N THR A 7 4.40 34.82 27.12
CA THR A 7 5.08 33.58 26.78
C THR A 7 4.02 32.59 26.31
N LEU A 8 3.95 32.30 25.01
CA LEU A 8 3.17 31.17 24.50
C LEU A 8 3.86 29.86 24.90
N ALA A 9 3.29 29.15 25.86
CA ALA A 9 3.65 27.77 26.13
C ALA A 9 2.87 26.86 25.16
N LEU A 10 3.54 26.35 24.13
CA LEU A 10 3.02 25.27 23.29
C LEU A 10 3.19 23.96 24.05
N PHE A 11 2.10 23.40 24.58
CA PHE A 11 2.09 22.02 25.04
C PHE A 11 2.07 21.10 23.82
N ALA A 12 3.25 20.60 23.42
CA ALA A 12 3.35 19.48 22.51
C ALA A 12 2.88 18.22 23.26
N ALA A 13 1.64 17.81 23.01
CA ALA A 13 1.17 16.50 23.41
C ALA A 13 1.90 15.47 22.52
N ALA A 14 3.01 14.93 23.02
CA ALA A 14 3.60 13.72 22.46
C ALA A 14 2.67 12.55 22.79
N GLY A 15 1.68 12.31 21.93
CA GLY A 15 0.98 11.05 21.91
C GLY A 15 2.00 9.98 21.53
N LEU A 16 2.38 9.13 22.48
CA LEU A 16 3.18 7.95 22.19
C LEU A 16 2.29 7.04 21.32
N ALA A 17 2.47 7.11 20.00
CA ALA A 17 1.93 6.11 19.09
C ALA A 17 2.59 4.78 19.46
N THR A 18 1.89 3.96 20.25
CA THR A 18 2.36 2.62 20.54
C THR A 18 2.22 1.81 19.25
N PRO A 19 3.27 1.14 18.77
CA PRO A 19 3.19 0.33 17.57
C PRO A 19 2.08 -0.71 17.75
N ILE A 20 1.19 -0.80 16.76
CA ILE A 20 0.13 -1.82 16.73
C ILE A 20 0.83 -3.17 16.65
N ARG A 21 0.85 -3.90 17.77
CA ARG A 21 1.42 -5.25 17.81
C ARG A 21 0.43 -6.21 17.19
N ARG A 22 0.90 -6.99 16.21
CA ARG A 22 0.15 -8.14 15.66
C ARG A 22 -0.18 -9.12 16.78
N ASP A 23 -1.44 -9.54 16.85
CA ASP A 23 -1.84 -10.73 17.59
C ASP A 23 -1.38 -11.97 16.80
N VAL A 24 -0.68 -12.89 17.45
CA VAL A 24 -0.15 -14.11 16.83
C VAL A 24 -1.26 -14.98 16.22
N SER A 25 -2.51 -14.82 16.66
CA SER A 25 -3.69 -15.51 16.12
C SER A 25 -4.26 -14.88 14.85
N GLN A 26 -3.78 -13.71 14.43
CA GLN A 26 -4.30 -12.99 13.29
C GLN A 26 -3.81 -13.62 11.97
N ALA A 27 -4.76 -13.92 11.09
CA ALA A 27 -4.51 -14.45 9.75
C ALA A 27 -3.61 -13.50 8.95
N VAL A 28 -2.62 -14.09 8.28
CA VAL A 28 -1.70 -13.39 7.39
C VAL A 28 -2.03 -13.74 5.96
N TYR A 29 -2.03 -12.72 5.12
CA TYR A 29 -2.32 -12.82 3.71
C TYR A 29 -1.13 -12.38 2.88
N THR A 30 -1.09 -12.85 1.64
CA THR A 30 -0.22 -12.32 0.60
C THR A 30 -1.04 -11.80 -0.57
N LEU A 31 -0.39 -11.21 -1.57
CA LEU A 31 -1.03 -10.55 -2.70
C LEU A 31 -0.58 -11.18 -4.01
N ARG A 32 -1.56 -11.46 -4.87
CA ARG A 32 -1.38 -12.04 -6.18
C ARG A 32 -2.16 -11.24 -7.22
N LEU A 33 -1.69 -11.26 -8.45
CA LEU A 33 -2.41 -10.67 -9.58
C LEU A 33 -3.34 -11.69 -10.23
N THR A 34 -4.49 -11.17 -10.67
CA THR A 34 -5.37 -11.83 -11.63
C THR A 34 -5.46 -10.94 -12.87
N SER A 35 -5.25 -11.50 -14.06
CA SER A 35 -5.26 -10.72 -15.31
C SER A 35 -5.67 -11.56 -16.51
N ARG A 36 -6.19 -10.91 -17.55
CA ARG A 36 -6.36 -11.54 -18.87
C ARG A 36 -5.02 -11.77 -19.57
N ASN A 37 -3.98 -11.06 -19.16
CA ASN A 37 -2.63 -11.28 -19.67
C ASN A 37 -1.97 -12.45 -18.93
N LYS A 38 -1.72 -13.53 -19.67
CA LYS A 38 -1.06 -14.76 -19.18
C LYS A 38 0.32 -14.53 -18.57
N ALA A 39 1.02 -13.45 -18.95
CA ALA A 39 2.32 -13.12 -18.39
C ALA A 39 2.24 -12.45 -17.01
N LEU A 40 1.06 -12.08 -16.54
CA LEU A 40 0.82 -11.44 -15.24
C LEU A 40 -0.10 -12.25 -14.34
N ASP A 41 -1.03 -13.00 -14.94
CA ASP A 41 -2.01 -13.80 -14.23
C ASP A 41 -1.34 -14.83 -13.31
N GLY A 42 -1.70 -14.80 -12.02
CA GLY A 42 -1.15 -15.71 -11.01
C GLY A 42 0.17 -15.26 -10.38
N LEU A 43 0.79 -14.17 -10.83
CA LEU A 43 2.06 -13.71 -10.25
C LEU A 43 1.88 -12.97 -8.93
N TYR A 44 2.79 -13.19 -7.99
CA TYR A 44 2.76 -12.56 -6.67
C TYR A 44 3.36 -11.15 -6.68
N LEU A 45 2.88 -10.29 -5.78
CA LEU A 45 3.51 -8.99 -5.56
C LEU A 45 4.78 -9.17 -4.73
N THR A 46 5.77 -8.31 -5.01
CA THR A 46 7.04 -8.28 -4.30
C THR A 46 7.40 -6.87 -3.87
N ALA A 47 7.90 -6.72 -2.65
CA ALA A 47 8.60 -5.52 -2.22
C ALA A 47 10.09 -5.76 -2.45
N ALA A 48 10.74 -4.94 -3.28
CA ALA A 48 12.20 -4.99 -3.38
C ALA A 48 12.79 -4.62 -2.02
N SER A 49 13.55 -5.53 -1.40
CA SER A 49 14.22 -5.23 -0.13
C SER A 49 15.19 -4.08 -0.36
N SER A 50 14.83 -2.88 0.08
CA SER A 50 15.67 -1.70 -0.11
C SER A 50 16.81 -1.73 0.89
N ALA A 51 18.04 -1.86 0.41
CA ALA A 51 19.25 -1.86 1.21
C ALA A 51 19.51 -0.54 1.96
N ASN A 52 18.64 0.46 1.79
CA ASN A 52 18.89 1.86 2.14
C ASN A 52 17.77 2.46 3.00
N ASN A 53 17.34 1.82 4.11
CA ASN A 53 16.40 2.40 5.10
C ASN A 53 15.23 3.22 4.48
N GLN A 54 14.72 2.80 3.33
CA GLN A 54 13.75 3.59 2.58
C GLN A 54 12.40 3.52 3.30
N GLU A 55 11.83 4.68 3.63
CA GLU A 55 10.54 4.79 4.29
C GLU A 55 9.38 4.32 3.40
N THR A 56 9.57 4.32 2.07
CA THR A 56 8.58 3.90 1.07
C THR A 56 9.25 3.04 -0.01
N THR A 57 8.64 1.89 -0.32
CA THR A 57 9.09 0.95 -1.34
C THR A 57 7.93 0.59 -2.27
N THR A 58 8.02 0.97 -3.55
CA THR A 58 7.02 0.56 -4.56
C THR A 58 6.99 -0.95 -4.73
N LEU A 59 5.80 -1.52 -4.79
CA LEU A 59 5.58 -2.95 -5.03
C LEU A 59 5.74 -3.26 -6.52
N GLY A 60 6.54 -4.28 -6.79
CA GLY A 60 6.67 -4.90 -8.09
C GLY A 60 5.86 -6.19 -8.19
N VAL A 61 5.97 -6.83 -9.35
CA VAL A 61 5.45 -8.17 -9.60
C VAL A 61 6.63 -9.13 -9.66
N ASN A 62 6.51 -10.26 -8.96
CA ASN A 62 7.49 -11.34 -9.00
C ASN A 62 7.38 -12.08 -10.33
N THR A 63 8.47 -12.69 -10.80
CA THR A 63 8.47 -13.52 -12.02
C THR A 63 7.95 -14.93 -11.78
N SER A 64 7.64 -15.28 -10.53
CA SER A 64 7.13 -16.60 -10.13
C SER A 64 5.67 -16.54 -9.63
N ALA A 65 4.90 -17.56 -10.02
CA ALA A 65 3.58 -17.88 -9.47
C ALA A 65 3.65 -18.88 -8.30
N ASP A 66 4.85 -19.15 -7.76
CA ASP A 66 5.02 -19.96 -6.55
C ASP A 66 4.73 -19.09 -5.31
N PRO A 67 3.79 -19.50 -4.42
CA PRO A 67 3.50 -18.76 -3.19
C PRO A 67 4.72 -18.52 -2.29
N SER A 68 5.72 -19.39 -2.33
CA SER A 68 6.97 -19.22 -1.57
C SER A 68 7.80 -18.02 -2.02
N ALA A 69 7.55 -17.51 -3.23
CA ALA A 69 8.19 -16.33 -3.79
C ALA A 69 7.52 -15.03 -3.32
N ALA A 70 6.37 -15.09 -2.65
CA ALA A 70 5.63 -13.92 -2.22
C ALA A 70 6.34 -13.25 -1.01
N THR A 71 6.85 -12.04 -1.22
CA THR A 71 7.59 -11.29 -0.19
C THR A 71 6.70 -10.32 0.58
N VAL A 72 5.55 -9.96 0.01
CA VAL A 72 4.56 -9.09 0.66
C VAL A 72 3.64 -9.94 1.49
N LYS A 73 3.62 -9.69 2.80
CA LYS A 73 2.72 -10.35 3.77
C LYS A 73 2.08 -9.29 4.66
N PHE A 74 0.78 -9.39 4.86
CA PHE A 74 0.02 -8.40 5.62
C PHE A 74 -1.09 -9.03 6.46
N HIS A 75 -1.61 -8.28 7.42
CA HIS A 75 -2.82 -8.58 8.16
C HIS A 75 -3.76 -7.36 8.09
N PRO A 76 -5.07 -7.55 7.87
CA PRO A 76 -6.00 -6.44 7.80
C PRO A 76 -6.36 -5.91 9.18
N VAL A 77 -6.41 -4.59 9.32
CA VAL A 77 -6.97 -3.90 10.50
C VAL A 77 -8.14 -3.05 10.03
N ARG A 78 -9.36 -3.49 10.35
CA ARG A 78 -10.59 -2.80 9.97
C ARG A 78 -10.86 -1.61 10.88
N ASN A 79 -11.08 -0.44 10.30
CA ASN A 79 -11.61 0.72 11.00
C ASN A 79 -13.14 0.57 11.14
N PRO A 80 -13.70 0.56 12.36
CA PRO A 80 -15.14 0.36 12.59
C PRO A 80 -16.01 1.55 12.16
N ASP A 81 -15.44 2.75 12.04
CA ASP A 81 -16.19 3.96 11.70
C ASP A 81 -16.36 4.12 10.19
N THR A 82 -15.34 3.75 9.40
CA THR A 82 -15.36 3.86 7.93
C THR A 82 -15.66 2.55 7.22
N GLU A 83 -15.59 1.43 7.95
CA GLU A 83 -15.60 0.08 7.39
C GLU A 83 -14.51 -0.13 6.32
N LEU A 84 -13.38 0.58 6.42
CA LEU A 84 -12.22 0.39 5.53
C LEU A 84 -11.08 -0.31 6.28
N ASP A 85 -10.21 -0.95 5.52
CA ASP A 85 -9.08 -1.74 6.00
C ASP A 85 -7.77 -0.98 5.84
N GLU A 86 -6.92 -1.10 6.86
CA GLU A 86 -5.49 -0.91 6.75
C GLU A 86 -4.83 -2.26 6.47
N LEU A 87 -3.91 -2.32 5.50
CA LEU A 87 -3.18 -3.54 5.17
C LEU A 87 -1.83 -3.52 5.88
N ARG A 88 -1.80 -3.87 7.17
CA ARG A 88 -0.60 -3.76 8.02
C ARG A 88 0.40 -4.87 7.73
N SER A 89 1.68 -4.51 7.65
CA SER A 89 2.77 -5.46 7.39
C SER A 89 2.80 -6.57 8.44
N ALA A 90 3.01 -7.81 8.02
CA ALA A 90 3.21 -8.93 8.93
C ALA A 90 4.61 -8.93 9.56
N ALA A 91 5.56 -8.15 9.01
CA ALA A 91 6.88 -7.96 9.58
C ALA A 91 6.85 -7.04 10.81
N GLU A 92 7.84 -7.14 11.69
CA GLU A 92 7.99 -6.24 12.82
C GLU A 92 8.22 -4.79 12.34
N GLY A 93 7.62 -3.80 13.01
CA GLY A 93 7.87 -2.39 12.73
C GLY A 93 6.66 -1.51 12.41
N GLY A 94 5.43 -2.04 12.40
CA GLY A 94 4.21 -1.22 12.27
C GLY A 94 3.91 -0.69 10.86
N GLY A 95 4.68 -1.13 9.86
CA GLY A 95 4.52 -0.75 8.46
C GLY A 95 3.14 -1.12 7.87
N ALA A 96 2.82 -0.54 6.72
CA ALA A 96 1.55 -0.76 6.03
C ALA A 96 1.73 -0.73 4.51
N LEU A 97 0.82 -1.36 3.78
CA LEU A 97 0.69 -1.12 2.35
C LEU A 97 -0.11 0.17 2.14
N ALA A 98 0.28 0.93 1.13
CA ALA A 98 -0.27 2.24 0.84
C ALA A 98 -0.31 2.49 -0.66
N VAL A 99 -1.13 3.43 -1.07
CA VAL A 99 -1.00 4.05 -2.39
C VAL A 99 -0.31 5.41 -2.26
N VAL A 100 0.68 5.65 -3.12
CA VAL A 100 1.51 6.86 -3.09
C VAL A 100 1.64 7.45 -4.48
N GLY A 101 1.26 8.71 -4.68
CA GLY A 101 1.43 9.35 -5.98
C GLY A 101 0.56 10.58 -6.19
N ALA A 102 0.43 11.02 -7.44
CA ALA A 102 -0.29 12.24 -7.77
C ALA A 102 -1.02 12.09 -9.11
N ASN A 103 -1.90 13.05 -9.41
CA ASN A 103 -2.59 13.14 -10.71
C ASN A 103 -3.34 11.84 -11.10
N GLY A 104 -3.95 11.21 -10.10
CA GLY A 104 -4.77 10.01 -10.31
C GLY A 104 -4.01 8.72 -10.59
N LEU A 105 -2.68 8.75 -10.62
CA LEU A 105 -1.84 7.56 -10.78
C LEU A 105 -1.00 7.37 -9.51
N LEU A 106 -1.32 6.33 -8.75
CA LEU A 106 -0.76 6.08 -7.43
C LEU A 106 -0.01 4.74 -7.43
N ASP A 107 1.26 4.76 -7.05
CA ASP A 107 2.06 3.56 -6.82
C ASP A 107 1.50 2.74 -5.66
N PHE A 108 1.33 1.44 -5.86
CA PHE A 108 1.10 0.55 -4.73
C PHE A 108 2.45 0.30 -4.03
N ALA A 109 2.56 0.60 -2.75
CA ALA A 109 3.82 0.64 -2.03
C ALA A 109 3.72 0.04 -0.63
N ALA A 110 4.86 -0.36 -0.08
CA ALA A 110 5.03 -0.65 1.33
C ALA A 110 5.67 0.57 2.03
N LEU A 111 5.05 1.01 3.13
CA LEU A 111 5.56 2.05 4.04
C LEU A 111 6.15 1.39 5.29
N ALA A 112 7.35 1.80 5.68
CA ALA A 112 8.00 1.31 6.89
C ALA A 112 7.30 1.84 8.16
N ASP A 113 6.94 3.12 8.16
CA ASP A 113 6.15 3.78 9.20
C ASP A 113 5.14 4.71 8.52
N PRO A 114 3.86 4.30 8.36
CA PRO A 114 2.88 5.12 7.65
C PRO A 114 2.54 6.43 8.36
N GLU A 115 2.73 6.52 9.68
CA GLU A 115 2.43 7.72 10.46
C GLU A 115 3.54 8.77 10.37
N ALA A 116 4.76 8.33 10.04
CA ALA A 116 5.93 9.20 9.93
C ALA A 116 6.16 9.79 8.54
N VAL A 117 5.46 9.33 7.50
CA VAL A 117 5.68 9.78 6.11
C VAL A 117 4.84 11.03 5.81
N PRO A 118 5.44 12.24 5.76
CA PRO A 118 4.72 13.42 5.31
C PRO A 118 4.43 13.31 3.81
N ALA A 119 3.17 13.51 3.42
CA ALA A 119 2.82 13.61 2.00
C ALA A 119 3.33 14.97 1.45
N PRO A 120 4.19 14.97 0.41
CA PRO A 120 4.54 16.21 -0.26
C PRO A 120 3.30 16.90 -0.84
N ASP A 121 3.35 18.22 -0.99
CA ASP A 121 2.24 18.99 -1.56
C ASP A 121 1.81 18.41 -2.92
N GLY A 122 0.49 18.21 -3.09
CA GLY A 122 -0.08 17.63 -4.30
C GLY A 122 0.10 16.11 -4.46
N THR A 123 0.72 15.45 -3.48
CA THR A 123 0.89 13.99 -3.45
C THR A 123 -0.12 13.38 -2.49
N THR A 124 -0.68 12.23 -2.87
CA THR A 124 -1.50 11.37 -2.04
C THR A 124 -0.60 10.32 -1.42
N VAL A 125 -0.69 10.14 -0.11
CA VAL A 125 -0.16 9.00 0.64
C VAL A 125 -1.34 8.49 1.46
N ASP A 126 -1.81 7.29 1.17
CA ASP A 126 -3.02 6.74 1.79
C ASP A 126 -2.87 5.24 2.02
N TRP A 127 -3.01 4.83 3.28
CA TRP A 127 -2.91 3.44 3.73
C TRP A 127 -4.15 2.94 4.46
N THR A 128 -5.19 3.77 4.57
CA THR A 128 -6.37 3.52 5.41
C THR A 128 -7.65 3.29 4.60
N SER A 129 -7.59 3.48 3.29
CA SER A 129 -8.76 3.47 2.41
C SER A 129 -8.85 2.23 1.52
N PHE A 130 -8.52 1.06 2.04
CA PHE A 130 -8.70 -0.21 1.32
C PHE A 130 -10.01 -0.89 1.70
N ARG A 131 -10.52 -1.72 0.80
CA ARG A 131 -11.59 -2.68 1.09
C ARG A 131 -11.17 -4.05 0.61
N LEU A 132 -11.33 -5.04 1.47
CA LEU A 132 -11.13 -6.45 1.14
C LEU A 132 -12.48 -7.11 0.87
N ASP A 133 -12.66 -7.63 -0.36
CA ASP A 133 -13.82 -8.44 -0.72
C ASP A 133 -13.58 -9.91 -0.33
N GLN A 134 -14.46 -10.44 0.53
CA GLN A 134 -14.35 -11.80 1.03
C GLN A 134 -14.83 -12.86 0.04
N GLU A 135 -15.62 -12.49 -0.99
CA GLU A 135 -16.17 -13.46 -1.94
C GLU A 135 -15.15 -13.85 -3.02
N ASP A 136 -14.46 -12.87 -3.59
CA ASP A 136 -13.49 -13.08 -4.68
C ASP A 136 -12.03 -12.82 -4.27
N GLY A 137 -11.81 -12.35 -3.03
CA GLY A 137 -10.49 -12.02 -2.51
C GLY A 137 -9.93 -10.72 -3.10
N ALA A 138 -10.73 -9.85 -3.70
CA ALA A 138 -10.23 -8.61 -4.30
C ALA A 138 -9.77 -7.61 -3.23
N VAL A 139 -8.68 -6.92 -3.53
CA VAL A 139 -8.24 -5.72 -2.81
C VAL A 139 -8.69 -4.51 -3.62
N GLU A 140 -9.56 -3.68 -3.06
CA GLU A 140 -9.97 -2.42 -3.66
C GLU A 140 -9.32 -1.25 -2.93
N TYR A 141 -8.90 -0.22 -3.68
CA TYR A 141 -8.62 1.10 -3.12
C TYR A 141 -9.80 2.01 -3.42
N VAL A 142 -10.42 2.56 -2.38
CA VAL A 142 -11.64 3.39 -2.46
C VAL A 142 -11.39 4.85 -2.08
N GLY A 143 -10.12 5.22 -1.90
CA GLY A 143 -9.76 6.53 -1.37
C GLY A 143 -10.29 7.68 -2.22
N LYS A 144 -10.67 8.75 -1.52
CA LYS A 144 -11.26 9.99 -2.08
C LYS A 144 -12.58 9.82 -2.84
N GLY A 145 -13.19 8.64 -2.84
CA GLY A 145 -14.48 8.40 -3.51
C GLY A 145 -14.41 8.52 -5.03
N VAL A 146 -13.23 8.34 -5.61
CA VAL A 146 -13.01 8.40 -7.06
C VAL A 146 -12.96 6.99 -7.62
N GLU A 147 -13.66 6.76 -8.73
CA GLU A 147 -13.61 5.49 -9.45
C GLU A 147 -12.22 5.26 -10.07
N GLY A 148 -11.72 4.03 -9.95
CA GLY A 148 -10.44 3.63 -10.51
C GLY A 148 -10.23 2.13 -10.44
N GLY A 149 -9.04 1.69 -10.82
CA GLY A 149 -8.68 0.28 -10.79
C GLY A 149 -7.19 0.03 -10.85
N TRP A 150 -6.80 -1.20 -10.55
CA TRP A 150 -5.40 -1.62 -10.59
C TRP A 150 -4.91 -1.83 -12.01
N VAL A 151 -3.68 -1.36 -12.25
CA VAL A 151 -2.99 -1.48 -13.53
C VAL A 151 -1.53 -1.86 -13.28
N ALA A 152 -0.96 -2.62 -14.19
CA ALA A 152 0.45 -2.98 -14.19
C ALA A 152 1.19 -2.25 -15.32
N PHE A 153 2.30 -1.60 -14.98
CA PHE A 153 3.21 -0.95 -15.93
C PHE A 153 4.51 -1.75 -16.03
N PRO A 154 5.03 -1.97 -17.24
CA PRO A 154 6.36 -2.56 -17.39
C PRO A 154 7.40 -1.58 -16.86
N VAL A 155 8.40 -2.09 -16.14
CA VAL A 155 9.53 -1.26 -15.66
C VAL A 155 10.52 -1.10 -16.81
N MET A 156 10.72 0.12 -17.27
CA MET A 156 11.61 0.42 -18.38
C MET A 156 13.04 -0.02 -18.09
N GLY A 157 13.62 -0.82 -18.98
CA GLY A 157 14.99 -1.32 -18.85
C GLY A 157 15.15 -2.57 -17.98
N GLU A 158 14.06 -3.09 -17.41
CA GLU A 158 14.03 -4.36 -16.69
C GLU A 158 13.05 -5.31 -17.40
N GLU A 159 13.59 -6.18 -18.25
CA GLU A 159 12.77 -7.20 -18.94
C GLU A 159 11.97 -8.00 -17.90
N GLU A 160 10.68 -8.20 -18.18
CA GLU A 160 9.75 -8.99 -17.34
C GLU A 160 9.40 -8.41 -15.96
N ARG A 161 9.91 -7.23 -15.60
CA ARG A 161 9.51 -6.57 -14.35
C ARG A 161 8.33 -5.63 -14.55
N TRP A 162 7.39 -5.70 -13.62
CA TRP A 162 6.20 -4.86 -13.60
C TRP A 162 6.05 -4.14 -12.27
N SER A 163 5.46 -2.95 -12.31
CA SER A 163 5.02 -2.18 -11.14
C SER A 163 3.50 -2.12 -11.11
N VAL A 164 2.91 -2.25 -9.92
CA VAL A 164 1.45 -2.20 -9.74
C VAL A 164 1.07 -0.81 -9.25
N LYS A 165 0.12 -0.19 -9.94
CA LYS A 165 -0.39 1.15 -9.62
C LYS A 165 -1.91 1.13 -9.58
N TRP A 166 -2.49 1.98 -8.75
CA TRP A 166 -3.90 2.32 -8.83
C TRP A 166 -4.08 3.52 -9.76
N ARG A 167 -5.07 3.46 -10.66
CA ARG A 167 -5.33 4.49 -11.66
C ARG A 167 -6.80 4.90 -11.60
N ASP A 168 -7.06 6.18 -11.34
CA ASP A 168 -8.40 6.75 -11.47
C ASP A 168 -8.75 7.19 -12.90
N VAL A 169 -9.98 7.67 -13.07
CA VAL A 169 -10.50 8.21 -14.34
C VAL A 169 -9.82 9.51 -14.81
N THR A 170 -9.14 10.24 -13.92
CA THR A 170 -8.46 11.51 -14.22
C THR A 170 -7.01 11.34 -14.66
N ALA A 171 -6.42 10.18 -14.39
CA ALA A 171 -5.04 9.87 -14.71
C ALA A 171 -4.75 9.88 -16.22
N TRP A 172 -3.79 10.72 -16.62
CA TRP A 172 -3.25 10.68 -17.98
C TRP A 172 -1.99 9.82 -18.02
N THR A 173 -1.97 8.81 -18.89
CA THR A 173 -0.81 7.92 -19.08
C THR A 173 -0.37 7.96 -20.54
N THR A 174 0.94 8.02 -20.78
CA THR A 174 1.55 7.91 -22.13
C THR A 174 2.15 6.53 -22.38
N GLU A 175 2.33 5.75 -21.34
CA GLU A 175 2.90 4.40 -21.37
C GLU A 175 1.80 3.35 -21.52
N ASN A 176 2.14 2.23 -22.16
CA ASN A 176 1.25 1.08 -22.25
C ASN A 176 1.14 0.40 -20.88
N TYR A 177 -0.07 0.07 -20.46
CA TYR A 177 -0.35 -0.63 -19.22
C TYR A 177 -1.32 -1.80 -19.43
N MET A 178 -1.34 -2.72 -18.48
CA MET A 178 -2.26 -3.84 -18.45
C MET A 178 -3.23 -3.69 -17.28
N PRO A 179 -4.55 -3.70 -17.50
CA PRO A 179 -5.51 -3.83 -16.41
C PRO A 179 -5.29 -5.15 -15.66
N VAL A 180 -5.30 -5.08 -14.34
CA VAL A 180 -5.13 -6.23 -13.45
C VAL A 180 -6.12 -6.12 -12.29
N GLN A 181 -6.35 -7.24 -11.60
CA GLN A 181 -6.92 -7.25 -10.26
C GLN A 181 -5.82 -7.65 -9.28
N VAL A 182 -5.80 -6.98 -8.13
CA VAL A 182 -5.00 -7.41 -6.99
C VAL A 182 -5.92 -8.22 -6.09
N VAL A 183 -5.55 -9.46 -5.83
CA VAL A 183 -6.29 -10.35 -4.93
C VAL A 183 -5.40 -10.74 -3.75
N TYR A 184 -6.02 -10.99 -2.60
CA TYR A 184 -5.35 -11.49 -1.42
C TYR A 184 -5.67 -12.97 -1.18
N GLU A 185 -4.70 -13.69 -0.63
CA GLU A 185 -4.84 -15.11 -0.31
C GLU A 185 -4.17 -15.43 1.02
N LEU A 186 -4.74 -16.40 1.75
CA LEU A 186 -4.25 -16.80 3.06
C LEU A 186 -2.87 -17.47 2.93
N VAL A 187 -1.93 -17.07 3.77
CA VAL A 187 -0.64 -17.75 3.90
C VAL A 187 -0.82 -18.92 4.85
N GLU A 188 -0.66 -20.15 4.34
CA GLU A 188 -0.56 -21.34 5.20
C GLU A 188 0.82 -21.32 5.90
N GLU A 189 0.82 -21.20 7.24
CA GLU A 189 2.01 -21.31 8.09
C GLU A 189 2.33 -22.77 8.45
#